data_AF-A0A5C7SFU1-F1
#
_entry.id   AF-A0A5C7SFU1-F1
#
_cell.length_a   1.000
_cell.length_b   1.000
_cell.length_c   1.000
_cell.angle_alpha   90.00
_cell.angle_beta   90.00
_cell.angle_gamma   90.00
#
_symmetry.space_group_name_H-M   'P 1'
#
loop_
_entity.id
_entity.type
_entity.pdbx_description
1 polymer ?
#
loop_
_entity_poly.entity_id
_entity_poly.type
_entity_poly.pdbx_seq_one_letter_code
_entity_poly.pdbx_strand_id
1 'polypeptide(L)'
;MKVGERHYHTIWLNEDGRSVDIIDQRWLPHEFRVVTLKTVGEIAVAIRDMWVRGAPLIGVTAAYGVAIAMANDPSDTHLNAVWEELNETRPTAINLRWALNAMRDHLRPLPEGGRAKAAYDRAAEIAAEDVELNRAIGANGLKVIREIAAKKAPGEPVRILTHCNAGWLATVDYGTATAPIYMAVEAGIPVHVYVDETRPRNQG
;
A
#
# COMPACT_ATOMS: atom_id res chain seq x y z
N MET A 1 -10.29 1.86 -3.91
CA MET A 1 -11.24 2.96 -3.62
C MET A 1 -11.74 3.61 -4.91
N LYS A 2 -12.96 4.17 -4.90
CA LYS A 2 -13.54 4.89 -6.06
C LYS A 2 -12.98 6.31 -6.18
N VAL A 3 -12.46 6.65 -7.35
CA VAL A 3 -12.13 8.03 -7.78
C VAL A 3 -13.02 8.35 -8.97
N GLY A 4 -14.00 9.23 -8.76
CA GLY A 4 -15.13 9.36 -9.69
C GLY A 4 -15.88 8.02 -9.78
N GLU A 5 -16.02 7.50 -10.99
CA GLU A 5 -16.72 6.23 -11.25
C GLU A 5 -15.80 5.00 -11.25
N ARG A 6 -14.47 5.19 -11.26
CA ARG A 6 -13.50 4.11 -11.40
C ARG A 6 -12.93 3.69 -10.05
N HIS A 7 -12.84 2.39 -9.84
CA HIS A 7 -12.09 1.82 -8.73
C HIS A 7 -10.60 1.79 -9.05
N TYR A 8 -9.78 2.29 -8.13
CA TYR A 8 -8.32 2.26 -8.21
C TYR A 8 -7.72 1.53 -7.01
N HIS A 9 -6.70 0.72 -7.28
CA HIS A 9 -5.65 0.44 -6.29
C HIS A 9 -4.63 1.58 -6.33
N THR A 10 -3.81 1.72 -5.28
CA THR A 10 -2.75 2.73 -5.26
C THR A 10 -1.50 2.33 -6.05
N ILE A 11 -1.36 1.04 -6.33
CA ILE A 11 -0.28 0.41 -7.09
C ILE A 11 -0.84 -0.78 -7.89
N TRP A 12 -0.44 -0.94 -9.15
CA TRP A 12 -0.81 -2.08 -9.98
C TRP A 12 0.23 -2.37 -11.07
N LEU A 13 0.30 -3.62 -11.52
CA LEU A 13 1.13 -4.01 -12.67
C LEU A 13 0.59 -3.34 -13.93
N ASN A 14 1.46 -2.67 -14.67
CA ASN A 14 1.12 -2.01 -15.93
C ASN A 14 0.76 -3.05 -17.01
N GLU A 15 0.06 -2.60 -18.05
CA GLU A 15 -0.38 -3.45 -19.17
C GLU A 15 0.79 -4.10 -19.93
N ASP A 16 2.01 -3.55 -19.83
CA ASP A 16 3.21 -4.17 -20.37
C ASP A 16 3.66 -5.44 -19.63
N GLY A 17 3.00 -5.79 -18.52
CA GLY A 17 3.26 -6.98 -17.71
C GLY A 17 4.57 -6.92 -16.92
N ARG A 18 5.21 -5.75 -16.84
CA ARG A 18 6.55 -5.58 -16.28
C ARG A 18 6.67 -4.36 -15.38
N SER A 19 6.30 -3.19 -15.89
CA SER A 19 6.36 -1.93 -15.18
C SER A 19 5.22 -1.84 -14.17
N VAL A 20 5.31 -0.92 -13.22
CA VAL A 20 4.30 -0.77 -12.17
C VAL A 20 3.84 0.66 -12.09
N ASP A 21 2.54 0.86 -12.14
CA ASP A 21 1.93 2.17 -12.01
C ASP A 21 1.62 2.45 -10.55
N ILE A 22 1.87 3.68 -10.11
CA ILE A 22 1.52 4.19 -8.79
C ILE A 22 0.75 5.50 -8.90
N ILE A 23 -0.03 5.82 -7.88
CA ILE A 23 -0.56 7.17 -7.68
C ILE A 23 0.53 8.01 -6.99
N ASP A 24 1.00 9.08 -7.62
CA ASP A 24 1.99 10.00 -7.02
C ASP A 24 1.31 10.93 -6.02
N GLN A 25 1.44 10.58 -4.74
CA GLN A 25 0.74 11.25 -3.65
C GLN A 25 1.26 12.66 -3.35
N ARG A 26 2.38 13.09 -3.95
CA ARG A 26 2.93 14.45 -3.74
C ARG A 26 2.05 15.54 -4.35
N TRP A 27 1.25 15.17 -5.34
CA TRP A 27 0.38 16.10 -6.08
C TRP A 27 -1.03 16.20 -5.51
N LEU A 28 -1.40 15.27 -4.64
CA LEU A 28 -2.68 15.31 -3.95
C LEU A 28 -2.69 16.44 -2.89
N PRO A 29 -3.85 17.08 -2.67
CA PRO A 29 -5.15 16.82 -3.29
C PRO A 29 -5.38 17.59 -4.61
N HIS A 30 -4.39 18.37 -5.08
CA HIS A 30 -4.56 19.29 -6.20
C HIS A 30 -4.60 18.60 -7.56
N GLU A 31 -3.87 17.50 -7.73
CA GLU A 31 -3.81 16.77 -8.99
C GLU A 31 -3.65 15.26 -8.77
N PHE A 32 -4.43 14.48 -9.51
CA PHE A 32 -4.36 13.02 -9.51
C PHE A 32 -3.41 12.55 -10.62
N ARG A 33 -2.16 12.23 -10.27
CA ARG A 33 -1.15 11.75 -11.23
C ARG A 33 -0.84 10.28 -11.05
N VAL A 34 -0.84 9.56 -12.16
CA VAL A 34 -0.34 8.18 -12.25
C VAL A 34 1.05 8.21 -12.88
N VAL A 35 2.00 7.50 -12.29
CA VAL A 35 3.38 7.41 -12.78
C VAL A 35 3.77 5.94 -12.92
N THR A 36 4.37 5.60 -14.06
CA THR A 36 4.89 4.26 -14.34
C THR A 36 6.35 4.14 -13.93
N LEU A 37 6.66 3.17 -13.06
CA LEU A 37 8.00 2.84 -12.59
C LEU A 37 8.51 1.61 -13.34
N LYS A 38 9.65 1.72 -14.00
CA LYS A 38 10.20 0.71 -14.91
C LYS A 38 11.51 0.10 -14.39
N THR A 39 12.15 0.75 -13.44
CA THR A 39 13.48 0.40 -12.93
C THR A 39 13.52 0.37 -11.40
N VAL A 40 14.49 -0.37 -10.84
CA VAL A 40 14.75 -0.39 -9.40
C VAL A 40 15.06 1.01 -8.86
N GLY A 41 15.80 1.82 -9.62
CA GLY A 41 16.11 3.20 -9.24
C GLY A 41 14.86 4.08 -9.13
N GLU A 42 13.91 3.97 -10.05
CA GLU A 42 12.62 4.68 -9.97
C GLU A 42 11.78 4.22 -8.78
N ILE A 43 11.78 2.91 -8.49
CA ILE A 43 11.14 2.35 -7.27
C ILE A 43 11.79 2.94 -6.00
N ALA A 44 13.12 2.98 -5.96
CA ALA A 44 13.85 3.50 -4.82
C ALA A 44 13.58 5.00 -4.60
N VAL A 45 13.51 5.78 -5.68
CA VAL A 45 13.12 7.19 -5.65
C VAL A 45 11.67 7.34 -5.16
N ALA A 46 10.73 6.56 -5.70
CA ALA A 46 9.32 6.64 -5.32
C ALA A 46 9.09 6.39 -3.83
N ILE A 47 9.84 5.47 -3.23
CA ILE A 47 9.78 5.16 -1.79
C ILE A 47 10.46 6.26 -0.95
N ARG A 48 11.69 6.64 -1.32
CA ARG A 48 12.55 7.58 -0.58
C ARG A 48 11.96 8.99 -0.56
N ASP A 49 11.54 9.46 -1.73
CA ASP A 49 10.99 10.81 -1.92
C ASP A 49 9.49 10.87 -1.65
N MET A 50 8.92 9.76 -1.14
CA MET A 50 7.54 9.68 -0.66
C MET A 50 6.51 10.00 -1.76
N TRP A 51 6.71 9.46 -2.96
CA TRP A 51 5.69 9.44 -4.02
C TRP A 51 4.59 8.46 -3.61
N VAL A 52 5.01 7.31 -3.07
CA VAL A 52 4.15 6.40 -2.29
C VAL A 52 4.41 6.57 -0.80
N ARG A 53 3.35 6.49 0.00
CA ARG A 53 3.41 6.61 1.46
C ARG A 53 2.48 5.58 2.10
N GLY A 54 2.72 5.29 3.37
CA GLY A 54 2.02 4.22 4.11
C GLY A 54 2.84 2.95 4.15
N ALA A 55 3.00 2.38 5.34
CA ALA A 55 3.93 1.27 5.55
C ALA A 55 3.60 0.05 4.65
N PRO A 56 2.33 -0.37 4.50
CA PRO A 56 2.01 -1.50 3.63
C PRO A 56 2.27 -1.21 2.15
N LEU A 57 1.87 -0.04 1.65
CA LEU A 57 2.09 0.35 0.25
C LEU A 57 3.59 0.40 -0.10
N ILE A 58 4.44 0.90 0.80
CA ILE A 58 5.89 0.89 0.60
C ILE A 58 6.42 -0.53 0.45
N GLY A 59 5.94 -1.48 1.26
CA GLY A 59 6.33 -2.89 1.17
C GLY A 59 5.97 -3.50 -0.19
N VAL A 60 4.74 -3.29 -0.66
CA VAL A 60 4.27 -3.77 -1.97
C VAL A 60 5.07 -3.15 -3.11
N THR A 61 5.36 -1.84 -3.02
CA THR A 61 6.18 -1.13 -4.01
C THR A 61 7.58 -1.73 -4.11
N ALA A 62 8.20 -2.04 -2.97
CA ALA A 62 9.52 -2.67 -2.92
C ALA A 62 9.50 -4.11 -3.47
N ALA A 63 8.43 -4.88 -3.21
CA ALA A 63 8.28 -6.22 -3.77
C ALA A 63 8.25 -6.20 -5.31
N TYR A 64 7.54 -5.25 -5.90
CA TYR A 64 7.57 -5.03 -7.34
C TYR A 64 8.94 -4.56 -7.85
N GLY A 65 9.69 -3.78 -7.07
CA GLY A 65 11.08 -3.44 -7.38
C GLY A 65 11.97 -4.68 -7.50
N VAL A 66 11.84 -5.64 -6.58
CA VAL A 66 12.54 -6.93 -6.67
C VAL A 66 12.09 -7.72 -7.91
N ALA A 67 10.80 -7.72 -8.25
CA ALA A 67 10.30 -8.39 -9.46
C ALA A 67 10.90 -7.82 -10.75
N ILE A 68 10.94 -6.49 -10.87
CA ILE A 68 11.60 -5.78 -11.98
C ILE A 68 13.08 -6.16 -12.06
N ALA A 69 13.76 -6.26 -10.92
CA ALA A 69 15.16 -6.65 -10.85
C ALA A 69 15.40 -8.09 -11.33
N MET A 70 14.62 -9.06 -10.86
CA MET A 70 14.76 -10.47 -11.24
C MET A 70 14.44 -10.73 -12.72
N ALA A 71 13.65 -9.86 -13.37
CA ALA A 71 13.45 -9.91 -14.81
C ALA A 71 14.65 -9.36 -15.61
N ASN A 72 15.55 -8.60 -14.99
CA ASN A 72 16.78 -8.10 -15.61
C ASN A 72 17.97 -9.02 -15.33
N ASP A 73 18.20 -9.34 -14.07
CA ASP A 73 19.29 -10.19 -13.59
C ASP A 73 18.76 -11.05 -12.42
N PRO A 74 18.48 -12.35 -12.64
CA PRO A 74 17.93 -13.24 -11.63
C PRO A 74 18.97 -13.79 -10.63
N SER A 75 20.23 -13.35 -10.69
CA SER A 75 21.30 -13.89 -9.85
C SER A 75 21.12 -13.58 -8.36
N ASP A 76 21.69 -14.42 -7.50
CA ASP A 76 21.72 -14.17 -6.05
C ASP A 76 22.46 -12.86 -5.70
N THR A 77 23.51 -12.54 -6.46
CA THR A 77 24.27 -11.29 -6.28
C THR A 77 23.36 -10.09 -6.51
N HIS A 78 22.59 -10.09 -7.60
CA HIS A 78 21.68 -8.99 -7.90
C HIS A 78 20.51 -8.92 -6.92
N LEU A 79 19.93 -10.06 -6.54
CA LEU A 79 18.86 -10.12 -5.53
C LEU A 79 19.30 -9.49 -4.20
N ASN A 80 20.50 -9.80 -3.72
CA ASN A 80 21.03 -9.21 -2.49
C ASN A 80 21.32 -7.71 -2.64
N ALA A 81 21.89 -7.28 -3.77
CA ALA A 81 22.15 -5.87 -4.02
C ALA A 81 20.87 -5.02 -4.03
N VAL A 82 19.81 -5.51 -4.68
CA VAL A 82 18.50 -4.84 -4.73
C VAL A 82 17.83 -4.82 -3.37
N TRP A 83 17.97 -5.90 -2.58
CA TRP A 83 17.48 -5.93 -1.21
C TRP A 83 18.11 -4.81 -0.37
N GLU A 84 19.43 -4.65 -0.44
CA GLU A 84 20.15 -3.60 0.30
C GLU A 84 19.73 -2.21 -0.19
N GLU A 85 19.77 -1.96 -1.51
CA GLU A 85 19.40 -0.68 -2.11
C GLU A 85 17.99 -0.22 -1.69
N LEU A 86 17.00 -1.13 -1.79
CA LEU A 86 15.63 -0.81 -1.44
C LEU A 86 15.45 -0.64 0.08
N ASN A 87 16.13 -1.43 0.90
CA ASN A 87 16.06 -1.31 2.35
C ASN A 87 16.63 0.04 2.85
N GLU A 88 17.69 0.55 2.21
CA GLU A 88 18.31 1.84 2.53
C GLU A 88 17.39 3.04 2.24
N THR A 89 16.38 2.89 1.39
CA THR A 89 15.44 3.99 1.11
C THR A 89 14.75 4.47 2.38
N ARG A 90 14.37 3.55 3.28
CA ARG A 90 13.66 3.79 4.56
C ARG A 90 13.91 2.66 5.57
N PRO A 91 15.12 2.51 6.14
CA PRO A 91 15.55 1.31 6.88
C PRO A 91 14.78 1.02 8.19
N THR A 92 14.04 2.01 8.70
CA THR A 92 13.17 1.86 9.88
C THR A 92 11.75 1.38 9.54
N ALA A 93 11.38 1.36 8.26
CA ALA A 93 10.06 0.88 7.82
C ALA A 93 10.00 -0.65 7.89
N ILE A 94 9.28 -1.17 8.90
CA ILE A 94 9.19 -2.61 9.16
C ILE A 94 8.54 -3.35 7.98
N ASN A 95 7.46 -2.82 7.40
CA ASN A 95 6.78 -3.43 6.26
C ASN A 95 7.65 -3.49 5.00
N LEU A 96 8.53 -2.50 4.80
CA LEU A 96 9.53 -2.52 3.72
C LEU A 96 10.46 -3.72 3.89
N ARG A 97 11.10 -3.82 5.06
CA ARG A 97 12.04 -4.90 5.36
C ARG A 97 11.36 -6.27 5.32
N TRP A 98 10.12 -6.36 5.82
CA TRP A 98 9.32 -7.58 5.76
C TRP A 98 9.09 -8.03 4.31
N ALA A 99 8.64 -7.13 3.44
CA ALA A 99 8.37 -7.46 2.04
C ALA A 99 9.64 -7.88 1.30
N LEU A 100 10.75 -7.15 1.51
CA LEU A 100 12.05 -7.48 0.93
C LEU A 100 12.56 -8.86 1.40
N ASN A 101 12.41 -9.18 2.69
CA ASN A 101 12.73 -10.51 3.21
C ASN A 101 11.84 -11.59 2.60
N ALA A 102 10.53 -11.37 2.55
CA ALA A 102 9.57 -12.32 1.97
C ALA A 102 9.91 -12.64 0.50
N MET A 103 10.28 -11.61 -0.28
CA MET A 103 10.73 -11.79 -1.65
C MET A 103 12.04 -12.59 -1.73
N ARG A 104 13.07 -12.18 -0.97
CA ARG A 104 14.37 -12.86 -0.98
C ARG A 104 14.25 -14.33 -0.56
N ASP A 105 13.52 -14.61 0.50
CA ASP A 105 13.35 -15.95 1.05
C ASP A 105 12.53 -16.85 0.12
N HIS A 106 11.56 -16.29 -0.61
CA HIS A 106 10.81 -16.99 -1.64
C HIS A 106 11.66 -17.33 -2.87
N LEU A 107 12.52 -16.39 -3.31
CA LEU A 107 13.24 -16.51 -4.58
C LEU A 107 14.55 -17.29 -4.50
N ARG A 108 15.28 -17.19 -3.37
CA ARG A 108 16.61 -17.80 -3.23
C ARG A 108 16.64 -19.32 -3.48
N PRO A 109 15.64 -20.12 -3.05
CA PRO A 109 15.61 -21.56 -3.32
C PRO A 109 15.31 -21.91 -4.78
N LEU A 110 14.82 -20.97 -5.59
CA LEU A 110 14.40 -21.23 -6.97
C LEU A 110 15.58 -21.13 -7.95
N PRO A 111 15.56 -21.91 -9.05
CA PRO A 111 16.51 -21.74 -10.14
C PRO A 111 16.35 -20.36 -10.79
N GLU A 112 17.45 -19.74 -11.18
CA GLU A 112 17.49 -18.38 -11.74
C GLU A 112 16.49 -18.18 -12.89
N GLY A 113 16.39 -19.14 -13.81
CA GLY A 113 15.47 -19.06 -14.95
C GLY A 113 13.97 -18.99 -14.60
N GLY A 114 13.58 -19.34 -13.37
CA GLY A 114 12.21 -19.25 -12.88
C GLY A 114 11.91 -18.01 -12.02
N ARG A 115 12.94 -17.27 -11.58
CA ARG A 115 12.79 -16.22 -10.56
C ARG A 115 12.03 -15.00 -11.04
N ALA A 116 12.17 -14.60 -12.30
CA ALA A 116 11.45 -13.46 -12.84
C ALA A 116 9.94 -13.62 -12.67
N LYS A 117 9.38 -14.75 -13.17
CA LYS A 117 7.95 -15.03 -13.04
C LYS A 117 7.54 -15.18 -11.57
N ALA A 118 8.28 -15.96 -10.79
CA ALA A 118 7.98 -16.18 -9.38
C ALA A 118 7.97 -14.87 -8.57
N ALA A 119 8.84 -13.91 -8.92
CA ALA A 119 8.89 -12.62 -8.25
C ALA A 119 7.66 -11.77 -8.55
N TYR A 120 7.20 -11.72 -9.81
CA TYR A 120 5.95 -11.02 -10.15
C TYR A 120 4.73 -11.67 -9.49
N ASP A 121 4.65 -13.01 -9.52
CA ASP A 121 3.57 -13.75 -8.84
C ASP A 121 3.58 -13.41 -7.34
N ARG A 122 4.73 -13.48 -6.67
CA ARG A 122 4.83 -13.19 -5.23
C ARG A 122 4.55 -11.73 -4.88
N ALA A 123 4.97 -10.78 -5.72
CA ALA A 123 4.64 -9.36 -5.51
C ALA A 123 3.12 -9.11 -5.63
N ALA A 124 2.46 -9.76 -6.59
CA ALA A 124 1.01 -9.70 -6.74
C ALA A 124 0.28 -10.38 -5.56
N GLU A 125 0.79 -11.51 -5.06
CA GLU A 125 0.27 -12.15 -3.85
C GLU A 125 0.37 -11.23 -2.63
N ILE A 126 1.52 -10.59 -2.39
CA ILE A 126 1.69 -9.64 -1.29
C ILE A 126 0.71 -8.46 -1.41
N ALA A 127 0.47 -7.98 -2.64
CA ALA A 127 -0.52 -6.93 -2.87
C ALA A 127 -1.95 -7.39 -2.58
N ALA A 128 -2.32 -8.61 -3.00
CA ALA A 128 -3.64 -9.18 -2.72
C ALA A 128 -3.85 -9.49 -1.23
N GLU A 129 -2.82 -10.00 -0.56
CA GLU A 129 -2.79 -10.21 0.89
C GLU A 129 -3.04 -8.89 1.64
N ASP A 130 -2.40 -7.78 1.22
CA ASP A 130 -2.65 -6.44 1.80
C ASP A 130 -4.11 -6.02 1.66
N VAL A 131 -4.71 -6.18 0.47
CA VAL A 131 -6.13 -5.86 0.25
C VAL A 131 -7.04 -6.62 1.20
N GLU A 132 -6.86 -7.94 1.34
CA GLU A 132 -7.69 -8.76 2.22
C GLU A 132 -7.45 -8.47 3.71
N LEU A 133 -6.20 -8.22 4.11
CA LEU A 133 -5.88 -7.81 5.49
C LEU A 133 -6.58 -6.50 5.84
N ASN A 134 -6.52 -5.50 4.96
CA ASN A 134 -7.14 -4.20 5.17
C ASN A 134 -8.67 -4.28 5.16
N ARG A 135 -9.25 -5.10 4.26
CA ARG A 135 -10.68 -5.41 4.28
C ARG A 135 -11.10 -6.08 5.59
N ALA A 136 -10.30 -7.02 6.10
CA ALA A 136 -10.55 -7.70 7.37
C ALA A 136 -10.42 -6.75 8.58
N ILE A 137 -9.43 -5.86 8.60
CA ILE A 137 -9.29 -4.80 9.60
C ILE A 137 -10.56 -3.92 9.58
N GLY A 138 -10.99 -3.49 8.40
CA GLY A 138 -12.24 -2.75 8.20
C GLY A 138 -13.45 -3.45 8.79
N ALA A 139 -13.66 -4.72 8.42
CA ALA A 139 -14.81 -5.50 8.87
C ALA A 139 -14.81 -5.74 10.40
N ASN A 140 -13.65 -5.94 11.00
CA ASN A 140 -13.55 -6.10 12.45
C ASN A 140 -13.75 -4.77 13.19
N GLY A 141 -13.15 -3.68 12.72
CA GLY A 141 -13.36 -2.35 13.31
C GLY A 141 -14.81 -1.85 13.16
N LEU A 142 -15.50 -2.22 12.07
CA LEU A 142 -16.91 -1.89 11.87
C LEU A 142 -17.80 -2.44 13.01
N LYS A 143 -17.47 -3.61 13.57
CA LYS A 143 -18.20 -4.17 14.71
C LYS A 143 -18.16 -3.23 15.91
N VAL A 144 -16.98 -2.66 16.21
CA VAL A 144 -16.80 -1.67 17.28
C VAL A 144 -17.63 -0.41 17.02
N ILE A 145 -17.63 0.08 15.77
CA ILE A 145 -18.43 1.26 15.39
C ILE A 145 -19.92 0.97 15.55
N ARG A 146 -20.41 -0.22 15.17
CA ARG A 146 -21.80 -0.65 15.35
C ARG A 146 -22.20 -0.69 16.82
N GLU A 147 -21.34 -1.23 17.68
CA GLU A 147 -21.60 -1.27 19.13
C GLU A 147 -21.70 0.12 19.76
N ILE A 148 -20.91 1.07 19.28
CA ILE A 148 -20.98 2.48 19.71
C ILE A 148 -22.25 3.13 19.16
N ALA A 149 -22.56 2.94 17.88
CA ALA A 149 -23.76 3.49 17.23
C ALA A 149 -25.06 3.00 17.87
N ALA A 150 -25.13 1.74 18.31
CA ALA A 150 -26.30 1.17 18.97
C ALA A 150 -26.65 1.85 20.31
N LYS A 151 -25.71 2.58 20.91
CA LYS A 151 -25.90 3.31 22.18
C LYS A 151 -26.26 4.79 21.97
N LYS A 152 -26.34 5.25 20.72
CA LYS A 152 -26.58 6.64 20.35
C LYS A 152 -28.04 6.91 20.04
N ALA A 153 -28.45 8.17 20.19
CA ALA A 153 -29.77 8.59 19.76
C ALA A 153 -29.93 8.43 18.23
N PRO A 154 -31.14 8.17 17.71
CA PRO A 154 -31.39 8.10 16.27
C PRO A 154 -30.83 9.34 15.54
N GLY A 155 -30.00 9.11 14.52
CA GLY A 155 -29.37 10.17 13.74
C GLY A 155 -28.12 10.81 14.38
N GLU A 156 -27.77 10.47 15.63
CA GLU A 156 -26.55 10.97 16.24
C GLU A 156 -25.31 10.22 15.71
N PRO A 157 -24.28 10.91 15.20
CA PRO A 157 -23.13 10.25 14.62
C PRO A 157 -22.17 9.65 15.66
N VAL A 158 -21.48 8.58 15.25
CA VAL A 158 -20.25 8.13 15.89
C VAL A 158 -19.14 9.13 15.57
N ARG A 159 -18.60 9.77 16.61
CA ARG A 159 -17.52 10.75 16.50
C ARG A 159 -16.18 10.03 16.61
N ILE A 160 -15.37 10.10 15.56
CA ILE A 160 -14.10 9.37 15.44
C ILE A 160 -13.00 10.40 15.20
N LEU A 161 -11.91 10.35 15.95
CA LEU A 161 -10.69 11.11 15.68
C LEU A 161 -9.68 10.17 15.00
N THR A 162 -9.05 10.62 13.92
CA THR A 162 -7.97 9.91 13.25
C THR A 162 -6.76 10.83 13.04
N HIS A 163 -5.58 10.22 12.88
CA HIS A 163 -4.31 10.92 12.78
C HIS A 163 -3.51 10.37 11.59
N CYS A 164 -2.85 11.24 10.84
CA CYS A 164 -2.22 10.92 9.55
C CYS A 164 -3.23 10.42 8.51
N ASN A 165 -2.72 9.88 7.40
CA ASN A 165 -3.50 9.11 6.46
C ASN A 165 -3.10 7.63 6.56
N ALA A 166 -4.01 6.84 7.12
CA ALA A 166 -3.94 5.38 7.20
C ALA A 166 -5.08 4.73 6.39
N GLY A 167 -5.54 5.44 5.35
CA GLY A 167 -6.61 5.00 4.47
C GLY A 167 -6.14 4.38 3.18
N TRP A 168 -7.03 4.41 2.19
CA TRP A 168 -6.80 3.83 0.88
C TRP A 168 -5.44 4.22 0.28
N LEU A 169 -5.07 5.50 0.35
CA LEU A 169 -3.80 6.01 -0.18
C LEU A 169 -2.55 5.46 0.53
N ALA A 170 -2.68 4.85 1.72
CA ALA A 170 -1.56 4.33 2.50
C ALA A 170 -1.32 2.81 2.33
N THR A 171 -2.15 2.15 1.52
CA THR A 171 -2.25 0.69 1.34
C THR A 171 -2.55 0.39 -0.12
N VAL A 172 -2.61 -0.87 -0.55
CA VAL A 172 -3.05 -1.22 -1.91
C VAL A 172 -4.52 -0.86 -2.11
N ASP A 173 -5.35 -1.23 -1.13
CA ASP A 173 -6.76 -0.86 -1.08
C ASP A 173 -7.32 -0.76 0.35
N TYR A 174 -8.50 -0.15 0.49
CA TYR A 174 -9.25 0.12 1.74
C TYR A 174 -8.53 1.00 2.77
N GLY A 175 -7.34 0.61 3.24
CA GLY A 175 -6.67 1.21 4.38
C GLY A 175 -6.80 0.41 5.67
N THR A 176 -6.24 0.95 6.74
CA THR A 176 -6.27 0.33 8.07
C THR A 176 -7.21 1.09 8.99
N ALA A 177 -6.77 2.17 9.63
CA ALA A 177 -7.57 2.89 10.63
C ALA A 177 -8.85 3.53 10.05
N THR A 178 -8.85 3.90 8.78
CA THR A 178 -10.04 4.50 8.14
C THR A 178 -10.91 3.48 7.41
N ALA A 179 -10.45 2.24 7.18
CA ALA A 179 -11.27 1.21 6.54
C ALA A 179 -12.58 0.91 7.31
N PRO A 180 -12.58 0.80 8.65
CA PRO A 180 -13.82 0.68 9.42
C PRO A 180 -14.77 1.87 9.21
N ILE A 181 -14.21 3.07 9.03
CA ILE A 181 -14.98 4.30 8.82
C ILE A 181 -15.65 4.28 7.46
N TYR A 182 -14.92 3.89 6.40
CA TYR A 182 -15.50 3.72 5.05
C TYR A 182 -16.63 2.70 5.07
N MET A 183 -16.41 1.54 5.67
CA MET A 183 -17.44 0.49 5.77
C MET A 183 -18.64 0.91 6.64
N ALA A 184 -18.44 1.78 7.65
CA ALA A 184 -19.54 2.33 8.45
C ALA A 184 -20.42 3.25 7.60
N VAL A 185 -19.83 4.10 6.77
CA VAL A 185 -20.55 4.95 5.81
C VAL A 185 -21.33 4.08 4.81
N GLU A 186 -20.70 3.06 4.23
CA GLU A 186 -21.35 2.10 3.32
C GLU A 186 -22.52 1.36 3.98
N ALA A 187 -22.41 1.06 5.28
CA ALA A 187 -23.49 0.46 6.07
C ALA A 187 -24.57 1.45 6.52
N GLY A 188 -24.49 2.72 6.12
CA GLY A 188 -25.46 3.76 6.47
C GLY A 188 -25.38 4.23 7.93
N ILE A 189 -24.27 3.96 8.63
CA ILE A 189 -24.06 4.41 10.01
C ILE A 189 -23.58 5.87 9.97
N PRO A 190 -24.27 6.82 10.63
CA PRO A 190 -23.81 8.20 10.68
C PRO A 190 -22.47 8.29 11.42
N VAL A 191 -21.46 8.87 10.76
CA VAL A 191 -20.13 9.11 11.34
C VAL A 191 -19.75 10.58 11.17
N HIS A 192 -19.00 11.11 12.13
CA HIS A 192 -18.33 12.39 12.01
C HIS A 192 -16.86 12.17 12.34
N VAL A 193 -15.98 12.53 11.41
CA VAL A 193 -14.55 12.26 11.51
C VAL A 193 -13.80 13.56 11.75
N TYR A 194 -13.10 13.63 12.87
CA TYR A 194 -12.08 14.64 13.12
C TYR A 194 -10.75 14.13 12.55
N VAL A 195 -10.07 14.96 11.77
CA VAL A 195 -8.80 14.63 11.11
C VAL A 195 -7.77 15.68 11.52
N ASP A 196 -6.65 15.21 12.05
CA ASP A 196 -5.51 16.08 12.36
C ASP A 196 -4.73 16.45 11.08
N GLU A 197 -4.26 17.70 10.97
CA GLU A 197 -3.43 18.14 9.83
C GLU A 197 -2.20 17.23 9.63
N THR A 198 -1.61 16.72 10.71
CA THR A 198 -0.43 15.83 10.67
C THR A 198 0.82 16.53 10.09
N ARG A 199 1.22 17.64 10.72
CA ARG A 199 2.48 18.35 10.42
C ARG A 199 3.72 17.44 10.59
N PRO A 200 4.81 17.67 9.84
CA PRO A 200 5.00 18.73 8.83
C PRO A 200 4.61 18.30 7.40
N ARG A 201 4.14 17.06 7.22
CA ARG A 201 3.93 16.46 5.88
C ARG A 201 2.48 16.52 5.40
N ASN A 202 1.56 16.93 6.28
CA ASN A 202 0.18 17.28 5.97
C ASN A 202 -0.58 16.14 5.29
N GLN A 203 -0.48 14.93 5.84
CA GLN A 203 -1.13 13.75 5.26
C GLN A 203 -2.61 13.63 5.60
N GLY A 204 -3.06 14.21 6.71
CA GLY A 204 -4.47 14.19 7.09
C GLY A 204 -5.27 15.14 6.21
#